data_AF-A0A428I6Y0-F1
#
_entry.id   AF-A0A428I6Y0-F1
#
_cell.length_a   1.000
_cell.length_b   1.000
_cell.length_c   1.000
_cell.angle_alpha   90.00
_cell.angle_beta   90.00
_cell.angle_gamma   90.00
#
_symmetry.space_group_name_H-M   'P 1'
#
loop_
_entity.id
_entity.type
_entity.pdbx_description
1 polymer ?
#
loop_
_entity_poly.entity_id
_entity_poly.type
_entity_poly.pdbx_seq_one_letter_code
_entity_poly.pdbx_strand_id
1 'polypeptide(L)'
;MKRSKTIAVYLLGTFSQIVSVCLLFFFLNHFSVHSSLLTVLGIIVGGISSALWGIIVASHYFHIHFKKIVKDFFNIHISYKHYLLSFFLIILDFSFLMFGGKIIEFSWYLPFLMFFKFIVFGGIEEIGW
;
A
#
# COMPACT_ATOMS: atom_id res chain seq x y z
N MET A 1 -0.94 21.88 17.38
CA MET A 1 -2.07 20.97 17.71
C MET A 1 -1.54 19.81 18.55
N LYS A 2 -2.31 19.19 19.46
CA LYS A 2 -1.85 18.00 20.20
C LYS A 2 -1.62 16.84 19.21
N ARG A 3 -0.51 16.10 19.35
CA ARG A 3 -0.15 14.96 18.48
C ARG A 3 -1.30 13.96 18.29
N SER A 4 -2.08 13.70 19.34
CA SER A 4 -3.26 12.82 19.28
C SER A 4 -4.33 13.29 18.29
N LYS A 5 -4.57 14.61 18.19
CA LYS A 5 -5.52 15.16 17.22
C LYS A 5 -4.99 15.01 15.80
N THR A 6 -3.69 15.14 15.60
CA THR A 6 -3.06 14.99 14.28
C THR A 6 -3.17 13.56 13.77
N ILE A 7 -2.92 12.58 14.65
CA ILE A 7 -3.11 11.16 14.36
C ILE A 7 -4.59 10.85 14.09
N ALA A 8 -5.52 11.45 14.84
CA ALA A 8 -6.95 11.28 14.59
C ALA A 8 -7.37 11.81 13.22
N VAL A 9 -6.85 12.97 12.79
CA VAL A 9 -7.13 13.53 11.45
C VAL A 9 -6.56 12.61 10.36
N TYR A 10 -5.34 12.10 10.54
CA TYR A 10 -4.75 11.11 9.63
C TYR A 10 -5.65 9.87 9.49
N LEU A 11 -5.96 9.21 10.60
CA LEU A 11 -6.74 7.97 10.62
C LEU A 11 -8.17 8.15 10.11
N LEU A 12 -8.84 9.25 10.48
CA LEU A 12 -10.18 9.55 9.96
C LEU A 12 -10.14 9.82 8.47
N GLY A 13 -9.12 10.55 8.01
CA GLY A 13 -8.91 10.83 6.59
C GLY A 13 -8.73 9.55 5.78
N THR A 14 -7.75 8.71 6.15
CA THR A 14 -7.46 7.46 5.45
C THR A 14 -8.67 6.52 5.45
N PHE A 15 -9.29 6.33 6.62
CA PHE A 15 -10.46 5.49 6.78
C PHE A 15 -11.64 5.99 5.94
N SER A 16 -11.93 7.30 5.98
CA SER A 16 -13.05 7.87 5.22
C SER A 16 -12.86 7.72 3.71
N GLN A 17 -11.64 7.89 3.20
CA GLN A 17 -11.33 7.70 1.79
C GLN A 17 -11.52 6.25 1.35
N ILE A 18 -10.96 5.29 2.11
CA ILE A 18 -11.10 3.86 1.79
C ILE A 18 -12.58 3.45 1.82
N VAL A 19 -13.31 3.82 2.88
CA VAL A 19 -14.74 3.50 3.02
C VAL A 19 -15.55 4.12 1.88
N SER A 20 -15.26 5.37 1.50
CA SER A 20 -15.96 6.03 0.39
C SER A 20 -15.73 5.29 -0.94
N VAL A 21 -14.50 4.87 -1.22
CA VAL A 21 -14.20 4.08 -2.43
C VAL A 21 -14.93 2.74 -2.38
N CYS A 22 -14.86 2.01 -1.25
CA CYS A 22 -15.55 0.74 -1.08
C CYS A 22 -17.06 0.87 -1.26
N LEU A 23 -17.70 1.89 -0.67
CA LEU A 23 -19.14 2.14 -0.82
C LEU A 23 -19.52 2.47 -2.27
N LEU A 24 -18.71 3.29 -2.96
CA LEU A 24 -18.96 3.61 -4.36
C LEU A 24 -18.94 2.35 -5.22
N PHE A 25 -17.94 1.47 -5.05
CA PHE A 25 -17.87 0.20 -5.78
C PHE A 25 -18.96 -0.79 -5.37
N PHE A 26 -19.39 -0.78 -4.11
CA PHE A 26 -20.54 -1.56 -3.67
C PHE A 26 -21.81 -1.17 -4.44
N PHE A 27 -22.10 0.13 -4.56
CA PHE A 27 -23.26 0.62 -5.32
C PHE A 27 -23.12 0.36 -6.82
N LEU A 28 -21.95 0.60 -7.43
CA LEU A 28 -21.73 0.29 -8.84
C LEU A 28 -21.97 -1.19 -9.15
N ASN A 29 -21.52 -2.07 -8.26
CA ASN A 29 -21.75 -3.50 -8.39
C ASN A 29 -23.24 -3.85 -8.26
N HIS A 30 -23.96 -3.20 -7.35
CA HIS A 30 -25.42 -3.38 -7.19
C HIS A 30 -26.19 -3.01 -8.47
N PHE A 31 -25.77 -1.97 -9.20
CA PHE A 31 -26.37 -1.57 -10.47
C PHE A 31 -25.79 -2.29 -11.71
N SER A 32 -24.97 -3.34 -11.50
CA SER A 32 -24.32 -4.10 -12.57
C SER A 32 -23.42 -3.25 -13.50
N VAL A 33 -22.90 -2.11 -13.01
CA VAL A 33 -21.95 -1.28 -13.73
C VAL A 33 -20.56 -1.86 -13.49
N HIS A 34 -20.03 -2.58 -14.48
CA HIS A 34 -18.73 -3.23 -14.38
C HIS A 34 -17.80 -2.68 -15.47
N SER A 35 -16.68 -2.10 -15.04
CA SER A 35 -15.62 -1.66 -15.96
C SER A 35 -14.28 -1.98 -15.33
N SER A 36 -13.43 -2.72 -16.06
CA SER A 36 -12.09 -3.10 -15.62
C SER A 36 -11.24 -1.87 -15.29
N LEU A 37 -11.33 -0.83 -16.13
CA LEU A 37 -10.63 0.43 -15.92
C LEU A 37 -11.10 1.13 -14.64
N LEU A 38 -12.41 1.14 -14.39
CA LEU A 38 -12.97 1.76 -13.19
C LEU A 38 -12.47 1.04 -11.94
N THR A 39 -12.51 -0.28 -11.92
CA THR A 39 -11.99 -1.09 -10.80
C THR A 39 -10.52 -0.82 -10.52
N VAL A 40 -9.68 -0.74 -11.55
CA VAL A 40 -8.26 -0.40 -11.38
C VAL A 40 -8.09 0.99 -10.78
N LEU A 41 -8.83 1.99 -11.27
CA LEU A 41 -8.81 3.34 -10.69
C LEU A 41 -9.26 3.35 -9.23
N GLY A 42 -10.30 2.59 -8.89
CA GLY A 42 -10.78 2.43 -7.51
C GLY A 42 -9.70 1.88 -6.59
N ILE A 43 -9.00 0.83 -7.01
CA ILE A 43 -7.89 0.23 -6.25
C ILE A 43 -6.77 1.25 -6.05
N ILE A 44 -6.42 2.03 -7.09
CA ILE A 44 -5.37 3.05 -6.99
C ILE A 44 -5.78 4.16 -6.01
N VAL A 45 -7.00 4.69 -6.13
CA VAL A 45 -7.49 5.79 -5.27
C VAL A 45 -7.64 5.32 -3.82
N GLY A 46 -8.11 4.09 -3.59
CA GLY A 46 -8.16 3.50 -2.24
C GLY A 46 -6.77 3.20 -1.68
N GLY A 47 -5.88 2.62 -2.49
CA GLY A 47 -4.54 2.20 -2.08
C GLY A 47 -3.58 3.35 -1.75
N ILE A 48 -3.74 4.51 -2.40
CA ILE A 48 -2.89 5.70 -2.12
C ILE A 48 -3.40 6.48 -0.88
N SER A 49 -4.53 6.09 -0.27
CA SER A 49 -5.15 6.84 0.83
C SER A 49 -4.21 7.13 2.01
N SER A 50 -3.44 6.14 2.49
CA SER A 50 -2.47 6.33 3.58
C SER A 50 -1.40 7.36 3.21
N ALA A 51 -0.77 7.20 2.04
CA ALA A 51 0.24 8.11 1.54
C ALA A 51 -0.29 9.54 1.39
N LEU A 52 -1.48 9.69 0.80
CA LEU A 52 -2.13 10.99 0.59
C LEU A 52 -2.36 11.72 1.91
N TRP A 53 -3.04 11.08 2.85
CA TRP A 53 -3.33 11.70 4.15
C TRP A 53 -2.08 11.87 5.00
N GLY A 54 -1.10 10.97 4.89
CA GLY A 54 0.20 11.11 5.54
C GLY A 54 0.94 12.36 5.06
N ILE A 55 0.97 12.59 3.75
CA ILE A 55 1.58 13.80 3.14
C ILE A 55 0.81 15.06 3.54
N ILE A 56 -0.54 15.04 3.50
CA ILE A 56 -1.37 16.18 3.91
C ILE A 56 -1.06 16.54 5.36
N VAL A 57 -1.02 15.55 6.23
CA VAL A 57 -0.76 15.74 7.66
C VAL A 57 0.67 16.21 7.91
N ALA A 58 1.65 15.61 7.25
CA ALA A 58 3.06 16.00 7.31
C ALA A 58 3.29 17.45 6.84
N SER A 59 2.66 17.84 5.74
CA SER A 59 2.79 19.18 5.18
C SER A 59 2.06 20.23 5.99
N HIS A 60 0.82 19.95 6.41
CA HIS A 60 -0.03 20.92 7.08
C HIS A 60 0.30 21.11 8.56
N TYR A 61 0.66 20.03 9.28
CA TYR A 61 0.90 20.10 10.72
C TYR A 61 2.38 20.14 11.12
N PHE A 62 3.27 19.58 10.30
CA PHE A 62 4.71 19.52 10.58
C PHE A 62 5.53 20.39 9.63
N HIS A 63 4.90 21.05 8.65
CA HIS A 63 5.56 21.87 7.63
C HIS A 63 6.68 21.14 6.87
N ILE A 64 6.56 19.82 6.74
CA ILE A 64 7.50 19.00 5.98
C ILE A 64 7.14 19.11 4.50
N HIS A 65 8.08 19.56 3.68
CA HIS A 65 7.89 19.61 2.23
C HIS A 65 7.86 18.20 1.63
N PHE A 66 6.99 17.97 0.65
CA PHE A 66 6.90 16.72 -0.11
C PHE A 66 8.26 16.24 -0.64
N LYS A 67 9.12 17.15 -1.11
CA LYS A 67 10.47 16.81 -1.59
C LYS A 67 11.31 16.12 -0.51
N LYS A 68 11.14 16.50 0.76
CA LYS A 68 11.86 15.87 1.88
C LYS A 68 11.33 14.46 2.14
N ILE A 69 10.01 14.27 2.11
CA ILE A 69 9.35 12.96 2.27
C ILE A 69 9.86 11.98 1.18
N VAL A 70 9.85 12.41 -0.08
CA VAL A 70 10.34 11.59 -1.20
C VAL A 70 11.83 11.29 -1.06
N LYS A 71 12.63 12.29 -0.67
CA LYS A 71 14.06 12.08 -0.44
C LYS A 71 14.31 11.05 0.66
N ASP A 72 13.60 11.16 1.79
CA ASP A 72 13.76 10.26 2.92
C ASP A 72 13.29 8.83 2.57
N PHE A 73 12.26 8.68 1.75
CA PHE A 73 11.80 7.37 1.25
C PHE A 73 12.86 6.63 0.43
N PHE A 74 13.58 7.33 -0.45
CA PHE A 74 14.67 6.74 -1.24
C PHE A 74 16.00 6.66 -0.48
N ASN A 75 16.08 7.26 0.71
CA ASN A 75 17.31 7.33 1.50
C ASN A 75 17.44 6.10 2.41
N ILE A 76 17.70 4.95 1.79
CA ILE A 76 17.83 3.66 2.48
C ILE A 76 19.17 3.58 3.20
N HIS A 77 19.15 3.64 4.53
CA HIS A 77 20.33 3.47 5.40
C HIS A 77 20.43 2.11 6.09
N ILE A 78 19.45 1.23 5.84
CA ILE A 78 19.33 -0.04 6.54
C ILE A 78 20.37 -1.03 6.01
N SER A 79 21.04 -1.77 6.91
CA SER A 79 22.01 -2.80 6.53
C SER A 79 21.38 -3.88 5.64
N TYR A 80 22.13 -4.35 4.65
CA TYR A 80 21.74 -5.44 3.74
C TYR A 80 21.23 -6.69 4.46
N LYS A 81 21.66 -6.93 5.72
CA LYS A 81 21.24 -8.06 6.55
C LYS A 81 19.72 -8.08 6.80
N HIS A 82 19.10 -6.92 6.97
CA HIS A 82 17.65 -6.84 7.20
C HIS A 82 16.87 -7.18 5.93
N TYR A 83 17.35 -6.76 4.77
CA TYR A 83 16.77 -7.16 3.48
C TYR A 83 16.88 -8.66 3.24
N LEU A 84 18.02 -9.25 3.59
CA LEU A 84 18.21 -10.70 3.48
C LEU A 84 17.32 -11.48 4.44
N LEU A 85 17.11 -10.97 5.66
CA LEU A 85 16.13 -11.54 6.60
C LEU A 85 14.71 -11.46 6.06
N SER A 86 14.29 -10.31 5.52
CA SER A 86 12.97 -10.14 4.90
C SER A 86 12.77 -11.11 3.74
N PHE A 87 13.79 -11.29 2.90
CA PHE A 87 13.75 -12.25 1.79
C PHE A 87 13.63 -13.70 2.28
N PHE A 88 14.35 -14.06 3.34
CA PHE A 88 14.25 -15.37 3.96
C PHE A 88 12.86 -15.64 4.55
N LEU A 89 12.25 -14.65 5.21
CA LEU A 89 10.89 -14.76 5.74
C LEU A 89 9.87 -14.97 4.62
N ILE A 90 10.02 -14.29 3.48
CA ILE A 90 9.15 -14.50 2.31
C ILE A 90 9.26 -15.96 1.83
N ILE A 91 10.48 -16.50 1.69
CA ILE A 91 10.67 -17.91 1.31
C ILE A 91 10.00 -18.85 2.32
N LEU A 92 10.13 -18.56 3.62
CA LEU A 92 9.51 -19.33 4.69
C LEU A 92 7.98 -19.32 4.57
N ASP A 93 7.37 -18.15 4.38
CA ASP A 93 5.92 -17.99 4.23
C ASP A 93 5.36 -18.77 3.04
N PHE A 94 6.11 -18.83 1.94
CA PHE A 94 5.72 -19.59 0.75
C PHE A 94 6.22 -21.04 0.75
N SER A 95 6.95 -21.48 1.77
CA SER A 95 7.54 -22.83 1.80
C SER A 95 6.50 -23.95 1.80
N PHE A 96 5.29 -23.71 2.33
CA PHE A 96 4.20 -24.70 2.31
C PHE A 96 3.78 -25.10 0.88
N LEU A 97 3.99 -24.23 -0.12
CA LEU A 97 3.75 -24.55 -1.53
C LEU A 97 4.68 -25.68 -2.02
N MET A 98 5.87 -25.81 -1.42
CA MET A 98 6.84 -26.86 -1.74
C MET A 98 6.57 -28.16 -0.96
N PHE A 99 5.82 -28.12 0.15
CA PHE A 99 5.53 -29.26 1.02
C PHE A 99 4.06 -29.71 0.95
N GLY A 100 3.59 -30.05 -0.24
CA GLY A 100 2.26 -30.64 -0.44
C GLY A 100 1.17 -29.63 -0.87
N GLY A 101 1.51 -28.36 -1.03
CA GLY A 101 0.65 -27.39 -1.72
C GLY A 101 0.48 -27.75 -3.21
N LYS A 102 -0.75 -27.60 -3.73
CA LYS A 102 -1.01 -27.71 -5.17
C LYS A 102 -0.82 -26.34 -5.82
N ILE A 103 0.18 -26.22 -6.70
CA ILE A 103 0.31 -25.03 -7.56
C ILE A 103 -0.54 -25.27 -8.80
N ILE A 104 -1.70 -24.60 -8.86
CA ILE A 104 -2.71 -24.82 -9.92
C ILE A 104 -2.26 -24.17 -11.23
N GLU A 105 -1.63 -23.00 -11.17
CA GLU A 105 -1.05 -22.29 -12.32
C GLU A 105 0.25 -21.59 -11.91
N PHE A 106 1.39 -22.02 -12.47
CA PHE A 106 2.68 -21.36 -12.26
C PHE A 106 3.16 -20.72 -13.56
N SER A 107 3.12 -19.39 -13.61
CA SER A 107 3.85 -18.63 -14.62
C SER A 107 5.17 -18.16 -14.02
N TRP A 108 6.28 -18.45 -14.69
CA TRP A 108 7.63 -18.16 -14.19
C TRP A 108 7.88 -16.67 -13.91
N TYR A 109 7.16 -15.77 -14.59
CA TYR A 109 7.26 -14.32 -14.42
C TYR A 109 6.35 -13.76 -13.30
N LEU A 110 5.35 -14.53 -12.85
CA LEU A 110 4.33 -14.09 -11.90
C LEU A 110 4.91 -13.71 -10.52
N PRO A 111 5.88 -14.46 -9.95
CA PRO A 111 6.55 -14.07 -8.72
C PRO A 111 7.26 -12.72 -8.81
N PHE A 112 7.93 -12.44 -9.93
CA PHE A 112 8.59 -11.15 -10.15
C PHE A 112 7.58 -10.02 -10.27
N LEU A 113 6.49 -10.24 -11.01
CA LEU A 113 5.42 -9.25 -11.21
C LEU A 113 4.72 -8.91 -9.89
N MET A 114 4.44 -9.94 -9.08
CA MET A 114 3.91 -9.79 -7.71
C MET A 114 4.90 -9.02 -6.82
N PHE A 115 6.20 -9.36 -6.86
CA PHE A 115 7.24 -8.67 -6.09
C PHE A 115 7.28 -7.17 -6.41
N PHE A 116 7.30 -6.80 -7.71
CA PHE A 116 7.24 -5.39 -8.11
C PHE A 116 5.95 -4.73 -7.65
N LYS A 117 4.80 -5.39 -7.82
CA LYS A 117 3.51 -4.88 -7.37
C LYS A 117 3.51 -4.61 -5.86
N PHE A 118 4.03 -5.52 -5.05
CA PHE A 118 4.09 -5.35 -3.59
C PHE A 118 5.06 -4.25 -3.17
N ILE A 119 6.20 -4.09 -3.85
CA ILE A 119 7.10 -2.95 -3.59
C ILE A 119 6.42 -1.64 -3.93
N VAL A 120 5.71 -1.56 -5.06
CA VAL A 120 5.04 -0.33 -5.48
C VAL A 120 3.91 0.02 -4.53
N PHE A 121 2.94 -0.87 -4.32
CA PHE A 121 1.79 -0.58 -3.46
C PHE A 121 2.16 -0.53 -1.99
N GLY A 122 2.93 -1.49 -1.48
CA GLY A 122 3.38 -1.52 -0.10
C GLY A 122 4.33 -0.36 0.21
N GLY A 123 5.25 -0.04 -0.70
CA GLY A 123 6.14 1.11 -0.54
C GLY A 123 5.37 2.44 -0.56
N ILE A 124 4.39 2.60 -1.45
CA ILE A 124 3.52 3.79 -1.42
C ILE A 124 2.76 3.86 -0.10
N GLU A 125 2.21 2.75 0.38
CA GLU A 125 1.45 2.71 1.64
C GLU A 125 2.32 3.13 2.84
N GLU A 126 3.59 2.70 2.87
CA GLU A 126 4.56 3.00 3.91
C GLU A 126 4.94 4.50 3.97
N ILE A 127 4.72 5.28 2.91
CA ILE A 127 4.90 6.75 2.97
C ILE A 127 3.93 7.39 3.98
N GLY A 128 2.78 6.76 4.22
CA GLY A 128 1.79 7.22 5.18
C GLY A 128 2.02 6.77 6.62
N TRP A 129 2.76 5.68 6.83
CA TRP A 129 3.00 5.04 8.13
C TRP A 129 4.24 5.62 8.85
#